data_AF-A0A3M1K558-F1
#
_entry.id   AF-A0A3M1K558-F1
#
_cell.length_a   1.000
_cell.length_b   1.000
_cell.length_c   1.000
_cell.angle_alpha   90.00
_cell.angle_beta   90.00
_cell.angle_gamma   90.00
#
_symmetry.space_group_name_H-M   'P 1'
#
loop_
_entity.id
_entity.type
_entity.pdbx_description
1 polymer ?
#
loop_
_entity_poly.entity_id
_entity_poly.type
_entity_poly.pdbx_seq_one_letter_code
_entity_poly.pdbx_strand_id
1 'polypeptide(L)'
;MNLLAPSDLLVRARRLLTGDGQREMALPALARDLHAWMPPVFRIHSGVWMARAHAAVSALGSSQAITIDPGKLLEDFRAAELLEIDRAIRASLVMQDPPDHSRLRRIVAPFFTRRRLSGLAAETTEWLARH
;
A
#
# COMPACT_ATOMS: atom_id res chain seq x y z
N MET A 1 -4.21 21.80 5.61
CA MET A 1 -3.31 22.62 4.77
C MET A 1 -3.31 22.01 3.37
N ASN A 2 -3.98 22.65 2.41
CA ASN A 2 -3.96 22.20 1.02
C ASN A 2 -2.64 22.61 0.40
N LEU A 3 -1.80 21.64 0.06
CA LEU A 3 -0.50 21.90 -0.56
C LEU A 3 -0.70 22.06 -2.06
N LEU A 4 -0.56 23.29 -2.56
CA LEU A 4 -0.40 23.52 -3.99
C LEU A 4 1.07 23.28 -4.33
N ALA A 5 1.32 22.32 -5.21
CA ALA A 5 2.68 22.08 -5.69
C ALA A 5 3.17 23.20 -6.60
N PRO A 6 4.49 23.47 -6.62
CA PRO A 6 5.12 24.35 -7.58
C PRO A 6 4.61 24.01 -8.98
N SER A 7 4.20 25.03 -9.71
CA SER A 7 3.54 24.89 -11.01
C SER A 7 4.37 24.11 -12.01
N ASP A 8 5.70 24.21 -11.94
CA ASP A 8 6.67 23.47 -12.75
C ASP A 8 6.68 21.97 -12.45
N LEU A 9 6.60 21.58 -11.16
CA LEU A 9 6.51 20.18 -10.73
C LEU A 9 5.20 19.54 -11.20
N LEU A 10 4.08 20.27 -11.11
CA LEU A 10 2.76 19.80 -11.59
C LEU A 10 2.71 19.65 -13.10
N VAL A 11 3.28 20.61 -13.84
CA VAL A 11 3.38 20.54 -15.30
C VAL A 11 4.25 19.35 -15.74
N ARG A 12 5.36 19.10 -15.04
CA ARG A 12 6.24 17.95 -15.29
C ARG A 12 5.56 16.61 -15.00
N ALA A 13 4.88 16.49 -13.85
CA ALA A 13 4.14 15.29 -13.50
C ALA A 13 3.00 15.02 -14.48
N ARG A 14 2.24 16.05 -14.87
CA ARG A 14 1.15 15.94 -15.85
C ARG A 14 1.64 15.45 -17.21
N ARG A 15 2.74 16.00 -17.74
CA ARG A 15 3.31 15.58 -19.04
C ARG A 15 3.76 14.12 -19.08
N LEU A 16 4.20 13.57 -17.94
CA LEU A 16 4.55 12.15 -17.85
C LEU A 16 3.31 11.24 -17.76
N LEU A 17 2.28 11.68 -17.05
CA LEU A 17 1.04 10.92 -16.91
C LEU A 17 0.20 10.90 -18.20
N THR A 18 0.29 11.95 -19.03
CA THR A 18 -0.46 12.04 -20.31
C THR A 18 0.29 11.46 -21.50
N GLY A 19 1.54 10.99 -21.33
CA GLY A 19 2.31 10.37 -22.41
C GLY A 19 2.88 11.34 -23.46
N ASP A 20 2.64 12.64 -23.33
CA ASP A 20 3.16 13.68 -24.25
C ASP A 20 4.67 13.91 -24.12
N GLY A 21 5.31 13.35 -23.08
CA GLY A 21 6.74 13.47 -22.81
C GLY A 21 7.55 12.28 -23.32
N GLN A 22 7.64 12.07 -24.63
CA GLN A 22 8.69 11.23 -25.19
C GLN A 22 10.05 11.94 -25.01
N ARG A 23 10.90 11.37 -24.13
CA ARG A 23 12.35 11.64 -23.95
C ARG A 23 12.75 12.97 -23.33
N GLU A 24 12.82 13.05 -21.99
CA GLU A 24 13.90 13.71 -21.20
C GLU A 24 13.59 13.86 -19.70
N MET A 25 13.03 12.82 -19.06
CA MET A 25 13.03 12.78 -17.60
C MET A 25 13.25 11.36 -17.15
N ALA A 26 14.41 11.10 -16.55
CA ALA A 26 14.60 9.89 -15.78
C ALA A 26 13.54 9.92 -14.67
N LEU A 27 12.53 9.03 -14.75
CA LEU A 27 11.52 8.81 -13.70
C LEU A 27 12.12 8.84 -12.27
N PRO A 28 13.36 8.37 -12.03
CA PRO A 28 14.02 8.51 -10.73
C PRO A 28 14.25 9.96 -10.24
N ALA A 29 14.55 10.90 -11.14
CA ALA A 29 14.80 12.30 -10.77
C ALA A 29 13.50 13.00 -10.37
N LEU A 30 12.42 12.83 -11.15
CA LEU A 30 11.13 13.37 -10.76
C LEU A 30 10.60 12.72 -9.48
N ALA A 31 10.75 11.40 -9.32
CA ALA A 31 10.36 10.72 -8.09
C ALA A 31 11.10 11.28 -6.87
N ARG A 32 12.38 11.65 -7.03
CA ARG A 32 13.20 12.29 -6.00
C ARG A 32 12.78 13.73 -5.71
N ASP A 33 12.49 14.52 -6.74
CA ASP A 33 12.05 15.91 -6.57
C ASP A 33 10.66 15.96 -5.91
N LEU A 34 9.75 15.09 -6.34
CA LEU A 34 8.47 14.85 -5.64
C LEU A 34 8.69 14.37 -4.20
N HIS A 35 9.73 13.55 -3.96
CA HIS A 35 10.09 13.12 -2.61
C HIS A 35 10.56 14.25 -1.71
N ALA A 36 11.39 15.14 -2.23
CA ALA A 36 11.91 16.27 -1.47
C ALA A 36 10.83 17.33 -1.20
N TRP A 37 9.92 17.55 -2.16
CA TRP A 37 8.95 18.64 -2.06
C TRP A 37 7.73 18.29 -1.20
N MET A 38 7.31 17.03 -1.17
CA MET A 38 6.12 16.63 -0.43
C MET A 38 6.44 16.39 1.05
N PRO A 39 5.62 16.89 1.99
CA PRO A 39 5.83 16.58 3.40
C PRO A 39 5.69 15.07 3.66
N PRO A 40 6.27 14.56 4.76
CA PRO A 40 6.29 13.12 5.06
C PRO A 40 4.88 12.53 5.22
N VAL A 41 3.92 13.36 5.64
CA VAL A 41 2.49 13.08 5.72
C VAL A 41 1.72 14.23 5.06
N PHE A 42 0.81 13.94 4.15
CA PHE A 42 0.02 14.93 3.42
C PHE A 42 -1.38 14.43 3.14
N ARG A 43 -2.32 15.36 2.92
CA ARG A 43 -3.70 15.03 2.54
C ARG A 43 -3.86 15.23 1.05
N ILE A 44 -4.40 14.22 0.36
CA ILE A 44 -4.74 14.33 -1.06
C ILE A 44 -6.13 14.90 -1.26
N HIS A 45 -6.47 15.23 -2.51
CA HIS A 45 -7.73 15.88 -2.85
C HIS A 45 -8.98 15.08 -2.44
N SER A 46 -8.93 13.74 -2.49
CA SER A 46 -10.02 12.88 -1.99
C SER A 46 -10.22 12.93 -0.47
N GLY A 47 -9.36 13.66 0.25
CA GLY A 47 -9.43 13.79 1.69
C GLY A 47 -8.68 12.70 2.45
N VAL A 48 -8.10 11.71 1.76
CA VAL A 48 -7.24 10.66 2.33
C VAL A 48 -5.90 11.24 2.78
N TRP A 49 -5.41 10.77 3.92
CA TRP A 49 -4.05 11.07 4.38
C TRP A 49 -3.08 10.01 3.86
N MET A 50 -2.00 10.45 3.22
CA MET A 50 -0.92 9.60 2.75
C MET A 50 0.35 9.86 3.58
N ALA A 51 1.06 8.78 3.91
CA ALA A 51 2.40 8.85 4.48
C ALA A 51 3.39 8.23 3.50
N ARG A 52 4.52 8.91 3.28
CA ARG A 52 5.55 8.47 2.32
C ARG A 52 6.91 8.17 2.93
N ALA A 53 7.24 8.86 4.03
CA ALA A 53 8.55 8.70 4.66
C ALA A 53 8.53 7.42 5.51
N HIS A 54 9.60 6.62 5.45
CA HIS A 54 9.69 5.37 6.21
C HIS A 54 9.37 5.60 7.69
N ALA A 55 9.94 6.63 8.33
CA ALA A 55 9.67 6.97 9.72
C ALA A 55 8.18 7.24 9.99
N ALA A 56 7.49 7.96 9.09
CA ALA A 56 6.06 8.21 9.21
C ALA A 56 5.24 6.93 9.03
N VAL A 57 5.56 6.12 8.02
CA VAL A 57 4.89 4.83 7.77
C VAL A 57 5.08 3.88 8.95
N SER A 58 6.28 3.77 9.51
CA SER A 58 6.57 2.94 10.68
C SER A 58 5.82 3.44 11.93
N ALA A 59 5.77 4.75 12.14
CA ALA A 59 5.03 5.34 13.25
C ALA A 59 3.52 5.06 13.14
N LEU A 60 2.94 5.22 11.96
CA LEU A 60 1.53 4.92 11.71
C LEU A 60 1.23 3.43 11.84
N GLY A 61 2.06 2.56 11.26
CA GLY A 61 1.88 1.11 11.30
C GLY A 61 2.06 0.50 12.71
N SER A 62 2.65 1.24 13.63
CA SER A 62 2.80 0.83 15.04
C SER A 62 1.76 1.48 15.97
N SER A 63 0.96 2.43 15.45
CA SER A 63 -0.02 3.17 16.24
C SER A 63 -1.27 2.34 16.51
N GLN A 64 -1.69 2.26 17.77
CA GLN A 64 -2.96 1.66 18.15
C GLN A 64 -4.17 2.59 17.93
N ALA A 65 -3.92 3.86 17.64
CA ALA A 65 -4.98 4.84 17.37
C ALA A 65 -5.50 4.78 15.93
N ILE A 66 -4.81 4.04 15.05
CA ILE A 66 -5.18 3.87 13.65
C ILE A 66 -5.72 2.45 13.50
N THR A 67 -7.01 2.38 13.19
CA THR A 67 -7.76 1.13 13.01
C THR A 67 -8.08 0.92 11.54
N ILE A 68 -8.41 -0.31 11.19
CA ILE A 68 -8.87 -0.63 9.85
C ILE A 68 -10.39 -0.46 9.82
N ASP A 69 -10.89 0.33 8.86
CA ASP A 69 -12.32 0.44 8.56
C ASP A 69 -12.58 -0.17 7.17
N PRO A 70 -12.99 -1.45 7.12
CA PRO A 70 -13.28 -2.12 5.85
C PRO A 70 -14.44 -1.47 5.09
N GLY A 71 -15.35 -0.78 5.79
CA GLY A 71 -16.47 -0.04 5.18
C GLY A 71 -15.94 1.04 4.26
N LYS A 72 -15.11 1.93 4.82
CA LYS A 72 -14.52 3.05 4.07
C LYS A 72 -13.51 2.61 3.03
N LEU A 73 -12.75 1.53 3.29
CA LEU A 73 -11.77 1.03 2.32
C LEU A 73 -12.45 0.53 1.04
N LEU A 74 -13.65 -0.04 1.13
CA LEU A 74 -14.37 -0.66 0.01
C LEU A 74 -15.44 0.27 -0.60
N GLU A 75 -15.82 1.36 0.08
CA GLU A 75 -16.66 2.42 -0.49
C GLU A 75 -16.06 3.03 -1.76
N ASP A 76 -14.73 3.12 -1.85
CA ASP A 76 -14.01 3.59 -3.03
C ASP A 76 -13.96 2.56 -4.18
N PHE A 77 -14.28 1.27 -3.92
CA PHE A 77 -14.18 0.17 -4.88
C PHE A 77 -15.55 -0.32 -5.42
N ARG A 78 -16.64 0.42 -5.20
CA ARG A 78 -18.02 -0.04 -5.49
C ARG A 78 -18.31 -0.23 -6.99
N ALA A 79 -17.93 -1.38 -7.54
CA ALA A 79 -18.64 -2.06 -8.61
C ALA A 79 -19.54 -3.15 -7.99
N ALA A 80 -20.82 -3.15 -8.35
CA ALA A 80 -21.89 -3.90 -7.67
C ALA A 80 -21.80 -5.44 -7.72
N GLU A 81 -20.81 -6.02 -8.41
CA GLU A 81 -20.67 -7.48 -8.57
C GLU A 81 -19.85 -8.16 -7.45
N LEU A 82 -19.38 -7.43 -6.45
CA LEU A 82 -18.41 -7.93 -5.46
C LEU A 82 -18.98 -8.27 -4.06
N LEU A 83 -20.29 -8.35 -3.85
CA LEU A 83 -20.87 -8.46 -2.48
C LEU A 83 -20.36 -9.68 -1.66
N GLU A 84 -20.18 -10.85 -2.27
CA GLU A 84 -19.63 -12.02 -1.58
C GLU A 84 -18.11 -11.92 -1.37
N ILE A 85 -17.40 -11.31 -2.33
CA ILE A 85 -15.97 -11.01 -2.22
C ILE A 85 -15.72 -9.96 -1.13
N ASP A 86 -16.61 -8.99 -0.98
CA ASP A 86 -16.61 -7.94 0.04
C ASP A 86 -16.70 -8.57 1.44
N ARG A 87 -17.61 -9.54 1.66
CA ARG A 87 -17.69 -10.25 2.94
C ARG A 87 -16.41 -11.04 3.24
N ALA A 88 -15.86 -11.76 2.27
CA ALA A 88 -14.64 -12.54 2.45
C ALA A 88 -13.41 -11.65 2.74
N ILE A 89 -13.27 -10.52 2.04
CA ILE A 89 -12.21 -9.54 2.27
C ILE A 89 -12.34 -8.94 3.67
N ARG A 90 -13.54 -8.52 4.08
CA ARG A 90 -13.79 -7.99 5.43
C ARG A 90 -13.44 -8.98 6.53
N ALA A 91 -13.71 -10.27 6.31
CA ALA A 91 -13.39 -11.33 7.26
C ALA A 91 -11.91 -11.77 7.26
N SER A 92 -11.10 -11.29 6.31
CA SER A 92 -9.69 -11.68 6.22
C SER A 92 -8.86 -11.12 7.39
N LEU A 93 -7.81 -11.84 7.78
CA LEU A 93 -6.91 -11.45 8.88
C LEU A 93 -6.40 -10.02 8.72
N VAL A 94 -6.05 -9.60 7.50
CA VAL A 94 -5.48 -8.27 7.23
C VAL A 94 -6.46 -7.13 7.46
N MET A 95 -7.77 -7.41 7.53
CA MET A 95 -8.82 -6.40 7.71
C MET A 95 -9.35 -6.33 9.15
N GLN A 96 -8.72 -7.06 10.09
CA GLN A 96 -9.15 -7.13 11.48
C GLN A 96 -8.23 -6.28 12.36
N ASP A 97 -8.82 -5.67 13.40
CA ASP A 97 -8.08 -5.06 14.50
C ASP A 97 -7.98 -6.01 15.71
N PRO A 98 -7.13 -5.71 16.71
CA PRO A 98 -7.16 -6.42 17.98
C PRO A 98 -8.55 -6.36 18.66
N PRO A 99 -8.97 -7.42 19.39
CA PRO A 99 -8.19 -8.61 19.75
C PRO A 99 -8.20 -9.73 18.70
N ASP A 100 -9.13 -9.71 17.75
CA ASP A 100 -9.35 -10.84 16.84
C ASP A 100 -8.21 -11.03 15.84
N HIS A 101 -7.62 -9.93 15.33
CA HIS A 101 -6.38 -9.99 14.57
C HIS A 101 -5.27 -10.72 15.34
N SER A 102 -5.11 -10.41 16.64
CA SER A 102 -4.07 -11.02 17.47
C SER A 102 -4.32 -12.52 17.70
N ARG A 103 -5.59 -12.93 17.83
CA ARG A 103 -5.98 -14.34 17.96
C ARG A 103 -5.70 -15.11 16.67
N LEU A 104 -6.20 -14.61 15.54
CA LEU A 104 -6.04 -15.23 14.23
C LEU A 104 -4.56 -15.30 13.81
N ARG A 105 -3.80 -14.21 14.02
CA ARG A 105 -2.35 -14.17 13.75
C ARG A 105 -1.61 -15.23 14.56
N ARG A 106 -1.98 -15.46 15.81
CA ARG A 106 -1.33 -16.48 16.67
C ARG A 106 -1.55 -17.90 16.13
N ILE A 107 -2.69 -18.17 15.49
CA ILE A 107 -3.00 -19.46 14.86
C ILE A 107 -2.19 -19.64 13.58
N VAL A 108 -2.08 -18.59 12.75
CA VAL A 108 -1.46 -18.67 11.42
C VAL A 108 0.07 -18.57 11.45
N ALA A 109 0.64 -17.74 12.34
CA ALA A 109 2.08 -17.47 12.38
C ALA A 109 3.00 -18.72 12.48
N PRO A 110 2.65 -19.78 13.25
CA PRO A 110 3.47 -21.00 13.32
C PRO A 110 3.65 -21.74 11.98
N PHE A 111 2.80 -21.47 10.98
CA PHE A 111 2.95 -22.05 9.64
C PHE A 111 4.04 -21.36 8.81
N PHE A 112 4.43 -20.13 9.17
CA PHE A 112 5.40 -19.30 8.45
C PHE A 112 6.76 -19.23 9.19
N THR A 113 7.23 -20.36 9.70
CA THR A 113 8.56 -20.43 10.34
C THR A 113 9.67 -20.49 9.30
N ARG A 114 10.88 -20.01 9.65
CA ARG A 114 12.06 -20.07 8.77
C ARG A 114 12.30 -21.47 8.21
N ARG A 115 12.16 -22.51 9.04
CA ARG A 115 12.31 -23.91 8.62
C ARG A 115 11.29 -24.32 7.56
N ARG A 116 10.01 -23.98 7.74
CA ARG A 116 8.95 -24.32 6.77
C ARG A 116 9.11 -23.53 5.47
N LEU A 117 9.48 -22.25 5.56
CA LEU A 117 9.74 -21.41 4.39
C LEU A 117 10.95 -21.89 3.59
N SER A 118 12.02 -22.35 4.24
CA SER A 118 13.17 -22.93 3.54
C SER A 118 12.81 -24.21 2.78
N GLY A 119 11.93 -25.06 3.34
CA GLY A 119 11.41 -26.23 2.62
C GLY A 119 10.62 -25.84 1.38
N LEU A 120 9.68 -24.89 1.53
CA LEU A 120 8.88 -24.37 0.41
C LEU A 120 9.76 -23.74 -0.69
N ALA A 121 10.81 -23.01 -0.32
CA ALA A 121 11.73 -22.39 -1.28
C ALA A 121 12.45 -23.45 -2.14
N ALA A 122 12.88 -24.56 -1.54
CA ALA A 122 13.50 -25.67 -2.27
C ALA A 122 12.50 -26.29 -3.26
N GLU A 123 11.30 -26.63 -2.79
CA GLU A 123 10.23 -27.19 -3.64
C GLU A 123 9.85 -26.26 -4.79
N THR A 124 9.75 -24.95 -4.52
CA THR A 124 9.43 -23.94 -5.54
C THR A 124 10.53 -23.85 -6.59
N THR A 125 11.80 -23.90 -6.16
CA THR A 125 12.95 -23.88 -7.07
C THR A 125 12.96 -25.13 -7.95
N GLU A 126 12.69 -26.30 -7.39
CA GLU A 126 12.57 -27.56 -8.13
C GLU A 126 11.37 -27.58 -9.10
N TRP A 127 10.27 -26.92 -8.74
CA TRP A 127 9.12 -26.78 -9.63
C TRP A 127 9.44 -25.88 -10.83
N LEU A 128 10.08 -24.73 -10.59
CA LEU A 128 10.54 -23.78 -11.61
C LEU A 128 11.64 -24.33 -12.51
N ALA A 129 12.42 -25.32 -12.06
CA ALA A 129 13.42 -25.96 -12.90
C ALA A 129 12.83 -27.01 -13.86
N ARG A 130 11.60 -27.48 -13.59
CA ARG A 130 10.92 -28.53 -14.36
C ARG A 130 9.92 -27.99 -15.39
N HIS A 131 9.54 -26.73 -15.29
CA HIS A 131 8.54 -26.06 -16.15
C HIS A 131 9.10 -24.73 -16.64
#